data_AF-A0A2E5W9I4-F1
#
_entry.id   AF-A0A2E5W9I4-F1
#
_cell.length_a   1.000
_cell.length_b   1.000
_cell.length_c   1.000
_cell.angle_alpha   90.00
_cell.angle_beta   90.00
_cell.angle_gamma   90.00
#
_symmetry.space_group_name_H-M   'P 1'
#
loop_
_entity.id
_entity.type
_entity.pdbx_description
1 polymer ?
#
loop_
_entity_poly.entity_id
_entity_poly.type
_entity_poly.pdbx_seq_one_letter_code
_entity_poly.pdbx_strand_id
1 'polypeptide(L)'
;MATTTLDEVDRPVPRVRLSIDEQALGVTAIQVVERLHQAEPSVRVSLFAVREGVLILNPVCLLEGDEERVAQAFRDVWREVEDRTTVGGREALADLQTTHEDAMRCTNRASAIEYEQRPTIRTKGVLVGIDIRSENAGDESAIDICVTRTFGSADEANLVRMLRDWHPAFDSELSICAWDGDELVGHLAMTPVPMRLLGERISAAAVAPVAVSPPRQKQGVGGKVLAFGHKLASAKGIDLAFLVGHPDYYPAHGYECRFGFSKTNYEVDAIPDSTLELEPWPVQEHDMGWLLECDELEWQNVDFSWPRTGRREEWTTPGVNAVIWRTPDGTRAAYTMKRSGQSGTGFRIDMILGDDVELVRQVIYKQKPLESPHHPAGWLTQNVLDPVWGVSGVQFETPAMAIELTEGVLDRYQNALDQDGRQPASS
;
A
#
# COMPACT_ATOMS: atom_id res chain seq x y z
N MET A 1 -20.44 -13.40 -12.38
CA MET A 1 -20.02 -11.98 -12.47
C MET A 1 -21.19 -11.15 -12.01
N ALA A 2 -21.04 -10.32 -10.98
CA ALA A 2 -22.13 -9.49 -10.47
C ALA A 2 -21.74 -8.02 -10.63
N THR A 3 -22.58 -7.25 -11.33
CA THR A 3 -22.52 -5.79 -11.33
C THR A 3 -23.14 -5.29 -10.04
N THR A 4 -22.36 -4.56 -9.26
CA THR A 4 -22.87 -3.80 -8.13
C THR A 4 -22.69 -2.33 -8.43
N THR A 5 -23.74 -1.54 -8.16
CA THR A 5 -23.63 -0.09 -8.15
C THR A 5 -23.09 0.40 -6.81
N LEU A 6 -22.96 -0.47 -5.82
CA LEU A 6 -22.55 -0.16 -4.46
C LEU A 6 -21.26 -0.90 -4.09
N ASP A 7 -20.35 -0.26 -3.37
CA ASP A 7 -19.19 -0.96 -2.80
C ASP A 7 -19.52 -1.68 -1.48
N GLU A 8 -18.52 -2.29 -0.86
CA GLU A 8 -18.59 -2.98 0.43
C GLU A 8 -19.05 -2.11 1.62
N VAL A 9 -19.24 -0.80 1.42
CA VAL A 9 -19.76 0.16 2.41
C VAL A 9 -20.95 0.97 1.87
N ASP A 10 -21.68 0.44 0.89
CA ASP A 10 -22.91 0.99 0.31
C ASP A 10 -22.74 2.34 -0.43
N ARG A 11 -21.57 2.65 -1.00
CA ARG A 11 -21.35 3.87 -1.82
C ARG A 11 -21.57 3.62 -3.31
N PRO A 12 -22.19 4.56 -4.05
CA PRO A 12 -22.51 4.42 -5.46
C PRO A 12 -21.27 4.48 -6.38
N VAL A 13 -20.55 3.36 -6.50
CA VAL A 13 -19.40 3.22 -7.41
C VAL A 13 -19.69 2.06 -8.36
N PRO A 14 -19.75 2.29 -9.69
CA PRO A 14 -19.91 1.19 -10.62
C PRO A 14 -18.70 0.26 -10.48
N ARG A 15 -18.91 -1.01 -10.18
CA ARG A 15 -17.83 -2.01 -10.04
C ARG A 15 -18.20 -3.32 -10.70
N VAL A 16 -17.19 -4.07 -11.11
CA VAL A 16 -17.33 -5.44 -11.57
C VAL A 16 -16.75 -6.37 -10.52
N ARG A 17 -17.62 -7.14 -9.86
CA ARG A 17 -17.21 -8.19 -8.92
C ARG A 17 -17.15 -9.53 -9.66
N LEU A 18 -15.97 -10.14 -9.61
CA LEU A 18 -15.73 -11.48 -10.10
C LEU A 18 -15.49 -12.40 -8.92
N SER A 19 -16.34 -13.42 -8.77
CA SER A 19 -16.08 -14.53 -7.87
C SER A 19 -15.41 -15.64 -8.67
N ILE A 20 -14.28 -16.12 -8.17
CA ILE A 20 -13.40 -17.12 -8.73
C ILE A 20 -13.45 -18.33 -7.78
N ASP A 21 -13.85 -19.48 -8.30
CA ASP A 21 -13.73 -20.74 -7.59
C ASP A 21 -12.30 -21.26 -7.78
N GLU A 22 -11.41 -20.91 -6.85
CA GLU A 22 -9.98 -21.25 -6.93
C GLU A 22 -9.74 -22.77 -6.91
N GLN A 23 -10.62 -23.53 -6.24
CA GLN A 23 -10.52 -24.99 -6.19
C GLN A 23 -10.88 -25.61 -7.53
N ALA A 24 -11.94 -25.13 -8.18
CA ALA A 24 -12.34 -25.58 -9.51
C ALA A 24 -11.30 -25.21 -10.58
N LEU A 25 -10.61 -24.08 -10.41
CA LEU A 25 -9.64 -23.57 -11.38
C LEU A 25 -8.20 -24.06 -11.18
N GLY A 26 -7.87 -24.57 -9.99
CA GLY A 26 -6.50 -24.94 -9.64
C GLY A 26 -5.51 -23.76 -9.68
N VAL A 27 -6.02 -22.52 -9.70
CA VAL A 27 -5.25 -21.27 -9.65
C VAL A 27 -5.97 -20.28 -8.72
N THR A 28 -5.18 -19.54 -7.95
CA THR A 28 -5.68 -18.53 -6.99
C THR A 28 -6.06 -17.23 -7.71
N ALA A 29 -6.93 -16.42 -7.10
CA ALA A 29 -7.32 -15.12 -7.63
C ALA A 29 -6.11 -14.19 -7.86
N ILE A 30 -5.07 -14.27 -7.01
CA ILE A 30 -3.83 -13.51 -7.17
C ILE A 30 -3.06 -13.95 -8.42
N GLN A 31 -2.98 -15.26 -8.69
CA GLN A 31 -2.32 -15.79 -9.89
C GLN A 31 -3.07 -15.42 -11.17
N VAL A 32 -4.41 -15.33 -11.10
CA VAL A 32 -5.21 -14.80 -12.20
C VAL A 32 -4.85 -13.33 -12.46
N VAL A 33 -4.70 -12.52 -11.42
CA VAL A 33 -4.26 -11.12 -11.57
C VAL A 33 -2.85 -11.00 -12.13
N GLU A 34 -1.90 -11.79 -11.66
CA GLU A 34 -0.54 -11.80 -12.18
C GLU A 34 -0.52 -12.09 -13.69
N ARG A 35 -1.33 -13.05 -14.15
CA ARG A 35 -1.48 -13.35 -15.58
C ARG A 35 -2.12 -12.21 -16.35
N LEU A 36 -3.14 -11.56 -15.79
CA LEU A 36 -3.78 -10.39 -16.39
C LEU A 36 -2.79 -9.21 -16.53
N HIS A 37 -1.90 -9.02 -15.56
CA HIS A 37 -0.84 -8.01 -15.61
C HIS A 37 0.23 -8.33 -16.69
N GLN A 38 0.48 -9.61 -16.95
CA GLN A 38 1.49 -10.09 -17.91
C GLN A 38 0.94 -10.28 -19.33
N ALA A 39 -0.38 -10.28 -19.52
CA ALA A 39 -1.01 -10.39 -20.83
C ALA A 39 -0.67 -9.17 -21.72
N GLU A 40 -0.74 -9.33 -23.04
CA GLU A 40 -0.67 -8.21 -23.98
C GLU A 40 -2.00 -8.01 -24.71
N PRO A 41 -2.68 -6.85 -24.55
CA PRO A 41 -2.30 -5.73 -23.68
C PRO A 41 -2.56 -6.04 -22.19
N SER A 42 -1.74 -5.48 -21.29
CA SER A 42 -1.80 -5.77 -19.85
C SER A 42 -3.06 -5.19 -19.21
N VAL A 43 -3.78 -6.00 -18.44
CA VAL A 43 -4.94 -5.55 -17.64
C VAL A 43 -4.48 -5.28 -16.21
N ARG A 44 -4.52 -4.03 -15.78
CA ARG A 44 -4.12 -3.63 -14.43
C ARG A 44 -5.26 -3.85 -13.43
N VAL A 45 -5.04 -4.78 -12.51
CA VAL A 45 -5.96 -5.09 -11.40
C VAL A 45 -5.26 -4.83 -10.07
N SER A 46 -5.91 -4.09 -9.17
CA SER A 46 -5.37 -3.83 -7.83
C SER A 46 -5.26 -5.12 -7.01
N LEU A 47 -4.08 -5.42 -6.49
CA LEU A 47 -3.90 -6.55 -5.57
C LEU A 47 -4.59 -6.30 -4.21
N PHE A 48 -4.80 -5.04 -3.83
CA PHE A 48 -5.46 -4.67 -2.56
C PHE A 48 -6.93 -5.07 -2.50
N ALA A 49 -7.58 -5.24 -3.66
CA ALA A 49 -8.98 -5.63 -3.75
C ALA A 49 -9.17 -7.13 -4.04
N VAL A 50 -8.07 -7.88 -4.15
CA VAL A 50 -8.09 -9.33 -4.34
C VAL A 50 -8.29 -9.99 -2.97
N ARG A 51 -9.37 -10.74 -2.83
CA ARG A 51 -9.63 -11.60 -1.66
C ARG A 51 -9.71 -13.04 -2.14
N GLU A 52 -9.70 -14.01 -1.22
CA GLU A 52 -9.89 -15.44 -1.53
C GLU A 52 -11.06 -15.62 -2.51
N GLY A 53 -10.74 -15.95 -3.75
CA GLY A 53 -11.72 -16.13 -4.82
C GLY A 53 -12.52 -14.88 -5.22
N VAL A 54 -12.06 -13.65 -4.97
CA VAL A 54 -12.78 -12.43 -5.40
C VAL A 54 -11.84 -11.41 -6.03
N LEU A 55 -12.15 -10.98 -7.26
CA LEU A 55 -11.56 -9.81 -7.91
C LEU A 55 -12.58 -8.68 -7.98
N ILE A 56 -12.14 -7.46 -7.67
CA ILE A 56 -12.92 -6.24 -7.85
C ILE A 56 -12.22 -5.41 -8.92
N LEU A 57 -12.87 -5.28 -10.09
CA LEU A 57 -12.41 -4.41 -11.17
C LEU A 57 -13.17 -3.10 -11.10
N ASN A 58 -12.43 -2.00 -10.97
CA ASN A 58 -12.99 -0.66 -10.99
C ASN A 58 -13.05 -0.16 -12.46
N PRO A 59 -14.22 0.15 -13.04
CA PRO A 59 -14.35 0.67 -14.39
C PRO A 59 -13.69 2.05 -14.60
N VAL A 60 -13.33 2.78 -13.53
CA VAL A 60 -12.56 4.03 -13.64
C VAL A 60 -11.10 3.79 -14.09
N CYS A 61 -10.66 2.53 -14.17
CA CYS A 61 -9.38 2.10 -14.74
C CYS A 61 -9.43 1.85 -16.25
N LEU A 62 -10.58 2.04 -16.91
CA LEU A 62 -10.81 1.69 -18.31
C LEU A 62 -10.92 2.95 -19.17
N LEU A 63 -10.08 3.06 -20.20
CA LEU A 63 -10.27 3.99 -21.30
C LEU A 63 -11.35 3.44 -22.25
N GLU A 64 -11.93 4.31 -23.08
CA GLU A 64 -12.87 3.90 -24.12
C GLU A 64 -12.25 2.81 -25.03
N GLY A 65 -12.89 1.63 -25.08
CA GLY A 65 -12.38 0.45 -25.79
C GLY A 65 -11.60 -0.58 -24.96
N ASP A 66 -11.36 -0.34 -23.67
CA ASP A 66 -10.71 -1.32 -22.77
C ASP A 66 -11.64 -2.46 -22.34
N GLU A 67 -12.96 -2.28 -22.46
CA GLU A 67 -13.98 -3.25 -22.07
C GLU A 67 -13.88 -4.57 -22.86
N GLU A 68 -13.75 -4.48 -24.19
CA GLU A 68 -13.56 -5.64 -25.07
C GLU A 68 -12.22 -6.34 -24.78
N ARG A 69 -11.20 -5.59 -24.37
CA ARG A 69 -9.85 -6.08 -24.06
C ARG A 69 -9.82 -6.86 -22.77
N VAL A 70 -10.42 -6.33 -21.71
CA VAL A 70 -10.59 -7.03 -20.42
C VAL A 70 -11.40 -8.31 -20.63
N ALA A 71 -12.52 -8.22 -21.34
CA ALA A 71 -13.35 -9.39 -21.65
C ALA A 71 -12.61 -10.45 -22.49
N GLN A 72 -11.71 -10.05 -23.38
CA GLN A 72 -10.89 -10.98 -24.18
C GLN A 72 -9.78 -11.62 -23.34
N ALA A 73 -9.05 -10.84 -22.52
CA ALA A 73 -8.02 -11.35 -21.64
C ALA A 73 -8.57 -12.37 -20.61
N PHE A 74 -9.74 -12.11 -20.05
CA PHE A 74 -10.43 -13.08 -19.19
C PHE A 74 -10.81 -14.36 -19.93
N ARG A 75 -11.28 -14.25 -21.18
CA ARG A 75 -11.59 -15.42 -22.02
C ARG A 75 -10.35 -16.25 -22.36
N ASP A 76 -9.22 -15.61 -22.58
CA ASP A 76 -7.96 -16.31 -22.91
C ASP A 76 -7.38 -17.04 -21.70
N VAL A 77 -7.40 -16.41 -20.52
CA VAL A 77 -7.04 -17.08 -19.25
C VAL A 77 -7.92 -18.29 -19.00
N TRP A 78 -9.23 -18.20 -19.29
CA TRP A 78 -10.17 -19.30 -19.09
C TRP A 78 -10.03 -20.41 -20.13
N ARG A 79 -9.70 -20.08 -21.39
CA ARG A 79 -9.39 -21.06 -22.44
C ARG A 79 -8.15 -21.89 -22.14
N GLU A 80 -7.10 -21.28 -21.60
CA GLU A 80 -5.91 -22.03 -21.17
C GLU A 80 -6.21 -23.04 -20.05
N VAL A 81 -7.23 -22.77 -19.23
CA VAL A 81 -7.71 -23.70 -18.20
C VAL A 81 -8.57 -24.81 -18.82
N GLU A 82 -9.45 -24.50 -19.78
CA GLU A 82 -10.23 -25.50 -20.54
C GLU A 82 -9.35 -26.54 -21.24
N ASP A 83 -8.21 -26.13 -21.81
CA ASP A 83 -7.25 -27.05 -22.44
C ASP A 83 -6.53 -27.98 -21.45
N ARG A 84 -6.58 -27.69 -20.14
CA ARG A 84 -5.95 -28.49 -19.07
C ARG A 84 -6.92 -29.36 -18.28
N THR A 85 -8.22 -29.06 -18.30
CA THR A 85 -9.24 -29.82 -17.54
C THR A 85 -10.27 -30.46 -18.47
N THR A 86 -10.14 -31.76 -18.67
CA THR A 86 -11.14 -32.57 -19.40
C THR A 86 -12.45 -32.66 -18.62
N VAL A 87 -13.55 -32.31 -19.30
CA VAL A 87 -14.94 -32.70 -19.02
C VAL A 87 -15.54 -32.14 -17.72
N GLY A 88 -15.81 -30.84 -17.69
CA GLY A 88 -16.66 -30.22 -16.66
C GLY A 88 -17.15 -28.80 -16.99
N GLY A 89 -16.41 -28.03 -17.80
CA GLY A 89 -16.66 -26.59 -18.00
C GLY A 89 -17.83 -26.18 -18.90
N ARG A 90 -18.55 -27.12 -19.54
CA ARG A 90 -19.57 -26.75 -20.56
C ARG A 90 -20.88 -26.20 -19.99
N GLU A 91 -21.23 -26.50 -18.73
CA GLU A 91 -22.49 -26.02 -18.14
C GLU A 91 -22.38 -24.60 -17.53
N ALA A 92 -21.17 -24.16 -17.12
CA ALA A 92 -20.96 -22.83 -16.53
C ALA A 92 -21.02 -21.67 -17.56
N LEU A 93 -20.93 -21.98 -18.85
CA LEU A 93 -20.87 -20.98 -19.93
C LEU A 93 -22.24 -20.42 -20.35
N ALA A 94 -23.34 -21.15 -20.11
CA ALA A 94 -24.68 -20.66 -20.44
C ALA A 94 -25.08 -19.45 -19.58
N ASP A 95 -24.68 -19.43 -18.31
CA ASP A 95 -24.92 -18.31 -17.39
C ASP A 95 -24.02 -17.08 -17.67
N LEU A 96 -22.87 -17.29 -18.31
CA LEU A 96 -21.93 -16.22 -18.70
C LEU A 96 -22.38 -15.44 -19.96
N GLN A 97 -23.11 -16.07 -20.88
CA GLN A 97 -23.69 -15.36 -22.03
C GLN A 97 -24.84 -14.43 -21.62
N THR A 98 -25.62 -14.79 -20.61
CA THR A 98 -26.72 -13.94 -20.10
C THR A 98 -26.20 -12.71 -19.37
N THR A 99 -25.08 -12.84 -18.66
CA THR A 99 -24.43 -11.72 -17.93
C THR A 99 -23.68 -10.73 -18.85
N HIS A 100 -23.39 -11.11 -20.09
CA HIS A 100 -22.78 -10.26 -21.13
C HIS A 100 -23.71 -9.14 -21.60
N GLU A 101 -25.01 -9.41 -21.79
CA GLU A 101 -26.00 -8.40 -22.18
C GLU A 101 -26.27 -7.38 -21.06
N ASP A 102 -26.20 -7.81 -19.80
CA ASP A 102 -26.38 -6.93 -18.64
C ASP A 102 -25.17 -6.02 -18.38
N ALA A 103 -23.96 -6.51 -18.65
CA ALA A 103 -22.73 -5.71 -18.59
C ALA A 103 -22.69 -4.61 -19.69
N MET A 104 -23.08 -4.95 -20.93
CA MET A 104 -23.18 -3.98 -22.03
C MET A 104 -24.29 -2.94 -21.85
N ARG A 105 -25.37 -3.27 -21.13
CA ARG A 105 -26.41 -2.29 -20.78
C ARG A 105 -25.95 -1.29 -19.73
N CYS A 106 -25.01 -1.64 -18.86
CA CYS A 106 -24.48 -0.75 -17.84
C CYS A 106 -23.47 0.27 -18.41
N THR A 107 -22.60 -0.16 -19.34
CA THR A 107 -21.61 0.72 -20.00
C THR A 107 -22.30 1.74 -20.93
N ASN A 108 -23.36 1.32 -21.62
CA ASN A 108 -24.19 2.21 -22.45
C ASN A 108 -25.09 3.18 -21.66
N ARG A 109 -25.36 2.91 -20.36
CA ARG A 109 -26.15 3.82 -19.50
C ARG A 109 -25.26 4.84 -18.77
N ALA A 110 -24.02 4.47 -18.47
CA ALA A 110 -23.00 5.39 -17.94
C ALA A 110 -22.57 6.46 -18.97
N SER A 111 -22.62 6.12 -20.27
CA SER A 111 -22.38 7.04 -21.39
C SER A 111 -23.60 7.88 -21.79
N ALA A 112 -24.77 7.64 -21.17
CA ALA A 112 -26.05 8.31 -21.48
C ALA A 112 -26.59 9.18 -20.34
N ILE A 113 -25.72 9.68 -19.45
CA ILE A 113 -26.07 10.83 -18.62
C ILE A 113 -25.88 12.07 -19.50
N GLU A 114 -27.00 12.61 -19.98
CA GLU A 114 -27.04 13.83 -20.78
C GLU A 114 -26.39 15.00 -20.01
N TYR A 115 -25.22 15.41 -20.47
CA TYR A 115 -24.62 16.71 -20.15
C TYR A 115 -25.49 17.81 -20.79
N GLU A 116 -26.42 18.36 -20.01
CA GLU A 116 -27.13 19.59 -20.41
C GLU A 116 -26.19 20.79 -20.47
N GLN A 117 -26.47 21.67 -21.44
CA GLN A 117 -25.53 22.62 -22.04
C GLN A 117 -25.28 23.93 -21.27
N ARG A 118 -24.07 24.51 -21.52
CA ARG A 118 -23.65 25.94 -21.63
C ARG A 118 -23.11 26.67 -20.38
N PRO A 119 -22.30 27.77 -20.54
CA PRO A 119 -21.84 28.44 -21.76
C PRO A 119 -20.31 28.61 -21.92
N THR A 120 -19.89 28.90 -23.15
CA THR A 120 -18.53 29.25 -23.58
C THR A 120 -18.18 30.70 -23.24
N ILE A 121 -16.99 30.96 -22.67
CA ILE A 121 -16.32 32.28 -22.76
C ILE A 121 -14.81 32.08 -23.03
N ARG A 122 -14.31 32.77 -24.06
CA ARG A 122 -12.89 32.93 -24.39
C ARG A 122 -12.28 34.08 -23.56
N THR A 123 -11.00 33.98 -23.20
CA THR A 123 -9.85 34.77 -23.75
C THR A 123 -8.74 35.01 -22.71
N LYS A 124 -7.49 34.61 -23.08
CA LYS A 124 -6.15 35.10 -22.67
C LYS A 124 -5.82 35.36 -21.18
N GLY A 125 -5.01 34.44 -20.64
CA GLY A 125 -3.65 34.73 -20.14
C GLY A 125 -3.49 35.50 -18.82
N VAL A 126 -3.70 34.82 -17.69
CA VAL A 126 -2.98 34.94 -16.38
C VAL A 126 -3.24 33.63 -15.61
N LEU A 127 -2.30 33.05 -14.85
CA LEU A 127 -2.56 31.92 -13.92
C LEU A 127 -3.33 32.44 -12.67
N VAL A 128 -4.60 32.80 -12.86
CA VAL A 128 -5.63 33.01 -11.84
C VAL A 128 -6.68 31.93 -12.11
N GLY A 129 -7.02 31.07 -11.14
CA GLY A 129 -8.11 30.09 -11.32
C GLY A 129 -7.91 28.68 -10.80
N ILE A 130 -6.82 28.36 -10.10
CA ILE A 130 -6.73 27.07 -9.38
C ILE A 130 -7.32 27.25 -7.98
N ASP A 131 -8.47 26.63 -7.73
CA ASP A 131 -9.06 26.52 -6.40
C ASP A 131 -8.42 25.35 -5.64
N ILE A 132 -7.95 25.60 -4.42
CA ILE A 132 -7.31 24.59 -3.59
C ILE A 132 -8.12 24.46 -2.31
N ARG A 133 -8.63 23.26 -2.08
CA ARG A 133 -9.51 22.96 -0.96
C ARG A 133 -9.31 21.51 -0.52
N SER A 134 -9.76 21.21 0.69
CA SER A 134 -9.94 19.82 1.09
C SER A 134 -10.99 19.14 0.22
N GLU A 135 -10.87 17.82 0.16
CA GLU A 135 -11.80 16.94 -0.50
C GLU A 135 -13.18 17.01 0.16
N ASN A 136 -14.21 16.97 -0.68
CA ASN A 136 -15.60 16.84 -0.28
C ASN A 136 -16.18 15.52 -0.84
N ALA A 137 -17.25 15.04 -0.22
CA ALA A 137 -18.01 13.92 -0.76
C ALA A 137 -18.46 14.22 -2.20
N GLY A 138 -18.21 13.28 -3.12
CA GLY A 138 -18.44 13.42 -4.56
C GLY A 138 -17.18 13.70 -5.39
N ASP A 139 -16.07 14.11 -4.76
CA ASP A 139 -14.80 14.37 -5.46
C ASP A 139 -14.03 13.08 -5.80
N GLU A 140 -14.43 11.92 -5.26
CA GLU A 140 -13.65 10.68 -5.28
C GLU A 140 -13.30 10.24 -6.71
N SER A 141 -14.25 10.34 -7.63
CA SER A 141 -14.03 9.96 -9.04
C SER A 141 -13.02 10.89 -9.73
N ALA A 142 -13.06 12.20 -9.41
CA ALA A 142 -12.14 13.17 -9.97
C ALA A 142 -10.72 12.97 -9.45
N ILE A 143 -10.59 12.62 -8.16
CA ILE A 143 -9.31 12.24 -7.54
C ILE A 143 -8.75 10.98 -8.20
N ASP A 144 -9.56 9.92 -8.32
CA ASP A 144 -9.15 8.67 -8.98
C ASP A 144 -8.59 8.94 -10.38
N ILE A 145 -9.30 9.75 -11.18
CA ILE A 145 -8.88 10.12 -12.54
C ILE A 145 -7.56 10.90 -12.53
N CYS A 146 -7.43 11.93 -11.68
CA CYS A 146 -6.22 12.75 -11.63
C CYS A 146 -5.00 11.96 -11.16
N VAL A 147 -5.15 11.16 -10.11
CA VAL A 147 -4.09 10.32 -9.56
C VAL A 147 -3.67 9.28 -10.60
N THR A 148 -4.62 8.55 -11.19
CA THR A 148 -4.35 7.54 -12.23
C THR A 148 -3.60 8.14 -13.44
N ARG A 149 -4.04 9.31 -13.92
CA ARG A 149 -3.35 10.01 -15.03
C ARG A 149 -1.93 10.45 -14.68
N THR A 150 -1.66 10.75 -13.41
CA THR A 150 -0.35 11.21 -12.97
C THR A 150 0.65 10.07 -12.91
N PHE A 151 0.26 8.91 -12.37
CA PHE A 151 1.14 7.77 -12.17
C PHE A 151 1.12 6.75 -13.32
N GLY A 152 0.14 6.83 -14.22
CA GLY A 152 0.01 5.94 -15.36
C GLY A 152 -0.52 4.53 -15.01
N SER A 153 -0.84 4.30 -13.74
CA SER A 153 -1.57 3.13 -13.24
C SER A 153 -2.60 3.56 -12.19
N ALA A 154 -3.51 2.66 -11.84
CA ALA A 154 -4.49 2.92 -10.79
C ALA A 154 -3.95 2.68 -9.38
N ASP A 155 -2.69 2.27 -9.20
CA ASP A 155 -2.18 1.76 -7.92
C ASP A 155 -2.26 2.82 -6.81
N GLU A 156 -1.85 4.06 -7.10
CA GLU A 156 -1.93 5.18 -6.17
C GLU A 156 -3.37 5.63 -5.92
N ALA A 157 -4.25 5.56 -6.93
CA ALA A 157 -5.68 5.84 -6.74
C ALA A 157 -6.31 4.77 -5.83
N ASN A 158 -5.94 3.51 -6.01
CA ASN A 158 -6.36 2.41 -5.14
C ASN A 158 -5.88 2.61 -3.70
N LEU A 159 -4.65 3.08 -3.52
CA LEU A 159 -4.11 3.45 -2.21
C LEU A 159 -4.97 4.54 -1.54
N VAL A 160 -5.28 5.62 -2.26
CA VAL A 160 -6.14 6.71 -1.72
C VAL A 160 -7.50 6.18 -1.29
N ARG A 161 -8.14 5.32 -2.11
CA ARG A 161 -9.41 4.68 -1.75
C ARG A 161 -9.28 3.78 -0.53
N MET A 162 -8.27 2.92 -0.49
CA MET A 162 -8.03 2.05 0.66
C MET A 162 -7.85 2.86 1.96
N LEU A 163 -7.06 3.94 1.90
CA LEU A 163 -6.87 4.82 3.05
C LEU A 163 -8.21 5.41 3.49
N ARG A 164 -8.99 5.97 2.55
CA ARG A 164 -10.32 6.53 2.81
C ARG A 164 -11.28 5.53 3.44
N ASP A 165 -11.26 4.30 2.96
CA ASP A 165 -12.27 3.30 3.32
C ASP A 165 -11.92 2.63 4.64
N TRP A 166 -10.63 2.31 4.85
CA TRP A 166 -10.21 1.40 5.90
C TRP A 166 -9.27 2.02 6.91
N HIS A 167 -8.50 3.05 6.56
CA HIS A 167 -7.49 3.57 7.49
C HIS A 167 -8.17 4.43 8.57
N PRO A 168 -8.07 4.07 9.87
CA PRO A 168 -8.79 4.76 10.93
C PRO A 168 -8.35 6.22 11.12
N ALA A 169 -7.13 6.55 10.69
CA ALA A 169 -6.61 7.91 10.74
C ALA A 169 -6.85 8.73 9.47
N PHE A 170 -7.57 8.19 8.47
CA PHE A 170 -7.90 8.97 7.28
C PHE A 170 -8.72 10.21 7.65
N ASP A 171 -8.28 11.37 7.18
CA ASP A 171 -8.93 12.66 7.39
C ASP A 171 -9.15 13.32 6.03
N SER A 172 -10.42 13.48 5.63
CA SER A 172 -10.77 14.12 4.35
C SER A 172 -10.31 15.57 4.29
N GLU A 173 -10.15 16.26 5.43
CA GLU A 173 -9.61 17.62 5.46
C GLU A 173 -8.14 17.66 5.03
N LEU A 174 -7.42 16.55 5.19
CA LEU A 174 -6.01 16.38 4.79
C LEU A 174 -5.84 15.69 3.43
N SER A 175 -6.94 15.43 2.73
CA SER A 175 -6.97 15.08 1.31
C SER A 175 -7.25 16.37 0.52
N ILE A 176 -6.24 16.89 -0.17
CA ILE A 176 -6.24 18.22 -0.78
C ILE A 176 -6.44 18.10 -2.28
N CYS A 177 -7.39 18.86 -2.82
CA CYS A 177 -7.72 18.91 -4.24
C CYS A 177 -7.36 20.27 -4.83
N ALA A 178 -6.77 20.28 -6.03
CA ALA A 178 -6.54 21.46 -6.85
C ALA A 178 -7.42 21.41 -8.10
N TRP A 179 -8.36 22.33 -8.22
CA TRP A 179 -9.35 22.42 -9.29
C TRP A 179 -9.04 23.58 -10.24
N ASP A 180 -8.97 23.31 -11.55
CA ASP A 180 -8.96 24.33 -12.60
C ASP A 180 -10.30 24.29 -13.33
N GLY A 181 -11.23 25.15 -12.90
CA GLY A 181 -12.63 25.04 -13.27
C GLY A 181 -13.23 23.74 -12.73
N ASP A 182 -13.82 22.94 -13.62
CA ASP A 182 -14.44 21.65 -13.28
C ASP A 182 -13.47 20.46 -13.41
N GLU A 183 -12.19 20.70 -13.72
CA GLU A 183 -11.17 19.64 -13.82
C GLU A 183 -10.30 19.63 -12.56
N LEU A 184 -10.24 18.47 -11.88
CA LEU A 184 -9.27 18.25 -10.81
C LEU A 184 -7.89 17.97 -11.43
N VAL A 185 -6.96 18.90 -11.22
CA VAL A 185 -5.63 18.92 -11.85
C VAL A 185 -4.49 18.61 -10.89
N GLY A 186 -4.79 18.51 -9.60
CA GLY A 186 -3.83 18.04 -8.60
C GLY A 186 -4.52 17.49 -7.36
N HIS A 187 -3.85 16.57 -6.70
CA HIS A 187 -4.30 15.92 -5.47
C HIS A 187 -3.12 15.70 -4.54
N LEU A 188 -3.34 15.74 -3.23
CA LEU A 188 -2.37 15.36 -2.22
C LEU A 188 -3.11 14.70 -1.06
N ALA A 189 -2.69 13.53 -0.62
CA ALA A 189 -3.17 12.95 0.63
C ALA A 189 -2.09 13.02 1.72
N MET A 190 -2.49 13.46 2.91
CA MET A 190 -1.70 13.32 4.13
C MET A 190 -2.46 12.42 5.11
N THR A 191 -1.84 11.31 5.51
CA THR A 191 -2.42 10.37 6.47
C THR A 191 -1.74 10.56 7.83
N PRO A 192 -2.44 11.10 8.85
CA PRO A 192 -1.95 11.18 10.20
C PRO A 192 -1.54 9.80 10.75
N VAL A 193 -0.39 9.72 11.39
CA VAL A 193 0.12 8.53 12.07
C VAL A 193 0.82 8.92 13.38
N PRO A 194 0.71 8.10 14.44
CA PRO A 194 1.55 8.28 15.62
C PRO A 194 2.97 7.85 15.28
N MET A 195 3.97 8.72 15.46
CA MET A 195 5.37 8.40 15.17
C MET A 195 6.21 8.41 16.44
N ARG A 196 7.14 7.47 16.56
CA ARG A 196 8.16 7.48 17.61
C ARG A 196 9.28 8.41 17.23
N LEU A 197 9.62 9.32 18.14
CA LEU A 197 10.77 10.19 18.00
C LEU A 197 11.34 10.50 19.39
N LEU A 198 12.62 10.24 19.59
CA LEU A 198 13.31 10.48 20.86
C LEU A 198 12.71 9.74 22.06
N GLY A 199 12.08 8.59 21.82
CA GLY A 199 11.37 7.82 22.85
C GLY A 199 9.99 8.36 23.22
N GLU A 200 9.54 9.44 22.58
CA GLU A 200 8.20 10.00 22.69
C GLU A 200 7.35 9.59 21.49
N ARG A 201 6.02 9.67 21.64
CA ARG A 201 5.07 9.55 20.51
C ARG A 201 4.63 10.95 20.12
N ILE A 202 4.89 11.32 18.87
CA ILE A 202 4.48 12.59 18.25
C ILE A 202 3.42 12.33 17.17
N SER A 203 2.74 13.38 16.71
CA SER A 203 1.82 13.27 15.58
C SER A 203 2.57 13.57 14.29
N ALA A 204 2.60 12.63 13.35
CA ALA A 204 3.20 12.81 12.04
C ALA A 204 2.16 12.61 10.94
N ALA A 205 2.47 13.00 9.71
CA ALA A 205 1.65 12.68 8.55
C ALA A 205 2.47 12.08 7.41
N ALA A 206 2.08 10.89 6.97
CA ALA A 206 2.60 10.27 5.75
C ALA A 206 2.01 10.98 4.54
N VAL A 207 2.85 11.53 3.67
CA VAL A 207 2.41 12.28 2.48
C VAL A 207 2.53 11.40 1.23
N ALA A 208 1.42 10.83 0.81
CA ALA A 208 1.32 10.10 -0.46
C ALA A 208 -0.15 9.81 -0.82
N PRO A 209 -0.50 9.83 -2.12
CA PRO A 209 0.31 10.34 -3.24
C PRO A 209 0.27 11.87 -3.31
N VAL A 210 1.25 12.47 -3.99
CA VAL A 210 1.18 13.85 -4.50
C VAL A 210 1.04 13.77 -6.01
N ALA A 211 -0.15 14.12 -6.52
CA ALA A 211 -0.49 14.01 -7.92
C ALA A 211 -0.69 15.38 -8.56
N VAL A 212 -0.12 15.58 -9.76
CA VAL A 212 -0.41 16.73 -10.62
C VAL A 212 -0.55 16.22 -12.04
N SER A 213 -1.71 16.49 -12.63
CA SER A 213 -2.04 16.09 -14.00
C SER A 213 -0.93 16.53 -14.97
N PRO A 214 -0.44 15.66 -15.88
CA PRO A 214 0.73 15.96 -16.72
C PRO A 214 0.70 17.33 -17.44
N PRO A 215 -0.42 17.79 -18.03
CA PRO A 215 -0.51 19.11 -18.65
C PRO A 215 -0.35 20.30 -17.69
N ARG A 216 -0.47 20.09 -16.38
CA ARG A 216 -0.40 21.11 -15.32
C ARG A 216 0.85 21.01 -14.45
N GLN A 217 1.75 20.07 -14.76
CA GLN A 217 3.05 19.98 -14.10
C GLN A 217 3.94 21.18 -14.43
N LYS A 218 4.94 21.45 -13.56
CA LYS A 218 5.88 22.58 -13.68
C LYS A 218 5.24 23.98 -13.68
N GLN A 219 3.95 24.07 -13.33
CA GLN A 219 3.20 25.33 -13.18
C GLN A 219 2.99 25.73 -11.70
N GLY A 220 3.67 25.02 -10.78
CA GLY A 220 3.60 25.30 -9.33
C GLY A 220 2.41 24.66 -8.59
N VAL A 221 1.58 23.85 -9.25
CA VAL A 221 0.41 23.19 -8.62
C VAL A 221 0.83 22.32 -7.44
N GLY A 222 1.81 21.42 -7.63
CA GLY A 222 2.30 20.51 -6.59
C GLY A 222 2.78 21.24 -5.34
N GLY A 223 3.53 22.32 -5.52
CA GLY A 223 3.98 23.16 -4.40
C GLY A 223 2.84 23.85 -3.64
N LYS A 224 1.77 24.25 -4.33
CA LYS A 224 0.61 24.89 -3.69
C LYS A 224 -0.23 23.88 -2.90
N VAL A 225 -0.45 22.67 -3.41
CA VAL A 225 -1.18 21.63 -2.65
C VAL A 225 -0.39 21.18 -1.43
N LEU A 226 0.95 21.07 -1.54
CA LEU A 226 1.85 20.80 -0.41
C LEU A 226 1.73 21.89 0.66
N ALA A 227 1.93 23.16 0.29
CA ALA A 227 1.87 24.27 1.23
C ALA A 227 0.50 24.39 1.93
N PHE A 228 -0.59 24.12 1.21
CA PHE A 228 -1.94 24.11 1.78
C PHE A 228 -2.13 22.95 2.77
N GLY A 229 -1.72 21.73 2.38
CA GLY A 229 -1.76 20.56 3.25
C GLY A 229 -0.94 20.73 4.52
N HIS A 230 0.29 21.24 4.43
CA HIS A 230 1.14 21.55 5.57
C HIS A 230 0.50 22.53 6.55
N LYS A 231 -0.14 23.58 6.04
CA LYS A 231 -0.84 24.55 6.87
C LYS A 231 -2.01 23.91 7.63
N LEU A 232 -2.78 23.04 6.99
CA LEU A 232 -3.89 22.33 7.64
C LEU A 232 -3.39 21.30 8.67
N ALA A 233 -2.35 20.54 8.32
CA ALA A 233 -1.72 19.57 9.21
C ALA A 233 -1.18 20.25 10.47
N SER A 234 -0.45 21.38 10.31
CA SER A 234 0.03 22.19 11.44
C SER A 234 -1.13 22.72 12.30
N ALA A 235 -2.21 23.22 11.69
CA ALA A 235 -3.39 23.68 12.41
C ALA A 235 -4.13 22.57 13.19
N LYS A 236 -3.94 21.30 12.78
CA LYS A 236 -4.46 20.10 13.46
C LYS A 236 -3.51 19.56 14.54
N GLY A 237 -2.37 20.20 14.78
CA GLY A 237 -1.39 19.77 15.77
C GLY A 237 -0.52 18.59 15.31
N ILE A 238 -0.35 18.42 13.99
CA ILE A 238 0.61 17.47 13.43
C ILE A 238 2.00 18.11 13.49
N ASP A 239 2.96 17.40 14.08
CA ASP A 239 4.31 17.89 14.38
C ASP A 239 5.25 17.84 13.17
N LEU A 240 5.11 16.84 12.31
CA LEU A 240 5.91 16.69 11.10
C LEU A 240 5.15 16.00 9.96
N ALA A 241 5.61 16.21 8.74
CA ALA A 241 5.18 15.44 7.57
C ALA A 241 6.38 14.70 6.95
N PHE A 242 6.17 13.50 6.45
CA PHE A 242 7.24 12.67 5.90
C PHE A 242 6.79 11.93 4.63
N LEU A 243 7.76 11.60 3.77
CA LEU A 243 7.54 10.94 2.50
C LEU A 243 8.80 10.23 1.99
N VAL A 244 8.61 9.38 0.98
CA VAL A 244 9.68 8.84 0.13
C VAL A 244 9.50 9.48 -1.25
N GLY A 245 10.43 10.32 -1.67
CA GLY A 245 10.22 11.23 -2.80
C GLY A 245 11.45 11.55 -3.65
N HIS A 246 11.22 12.26 -4.76
CA HIS A 246 12.29 12.62 -5.68
C HIS A 246 13.29 13.59 -5.03
N PRO A 247 14.61 13.28 -5.06
CA PRO A 247 15.63 14.04 -4.34
C PRO A 247 15.71 15.52 -4.75
N ASP A 248 15.37 15.83 -6.00
CA ASP A 248 15.43 17.22 -6.50
C ASP A 248 14.12 18.01 -6.36
N TYR A 249 13.02 17.37 -5.96
CA TYR A 249 11.69 18.02 -5.95
C TYR A 249 11.32 18.54 -4.56
N TYR A 250 11.33 17.67 -3.56
CA TYR A 250 10.83 17.97 -2.22
C TYR A 250 11.71 18.91 -1.40
N PRO A 251 13.05 19.00 -1.59
CA PRO A 251 13.86 20.01 -0.89
C PRO A 251 13.46 21.45 -1.21
N ALA A 252 12.95 21.72 -2.41
CA ALA A 252 12.40 23.03 -2.76
C ALA A 252 11.12 23.38 -1.97
N HIS A 253 10.54 22.41 -1.27
CA HIS A 253 9.36 22.53 -0.43
C HIS A 253 9.67 22.34 1.07
N GLY A 254 10.94 22.40 1.47
CA GLY A 254 11.37 22.37 2.87
C GLY A 254 11.56 20.96 3.46
N TYR A 255 11.48 19.91 2.64
CA TYR A 255 11.78 18.56 3.08
C TYR A 255 13.29 18.30 3.11
N GLU A 256 13.74 17.58 4.12
CA GLU A 256 15.13 17.21 4.31
C GLU A 256 15.25 15.70 4.51
N CYS A 257 16.37 15.11 4.11
CA CYS A 257 16.64 13.69 4.39
C CYS A 257 16.86 13.51 5.90
N ARG A 258 15.90 12.85 6.57
CA ARG A 258 15.85 12.76 8.05
C ARG A 258 15.73 11.32 8.57
N PHE A 259 15.43 10.36 7.70
CA PHE A 259 15.35 8.95 8.03
C PHE A 259 15.86 8.10 6.86
N GLY A 260 15.96 6.80 7.07
CA GLY A 260 16.43 5.85 6.06
C GLY A 260 15.65 4.54 6.11
N PHE A 261 16.26 3.51 5.54
CA PHE A 261 15.75 2.15 5.63
C PHE A 261 16.79 1.27 6.32
N SER A 262 16.27 0.39 7.18
CA SER A 262 17.07 -0.59 7.88
C SER A 262 17.19 -1.85 7.07
N LYS A 263 18.35 -2.48 7.17
CA LYS A 263 18.62 -3.74 6.51
C LYS A 263 19.48 -4.62 7.39
N THR A 264 18.95 -5.80 7.67
CA THR A 264 19.68 -6.92 8.28
C THR A 264 19.98 -7.94 7.20
N ASN A 265 21.27 -8.20 6.98
CA ASN A 265 21.76 -9.22 6.06
C ASN A 265 22.16 -10.45 6.85
N TYR A 266 21.93 -11.63 6.27
CA TYR A 266 22.29 -12.89 6.89
C TYR A 266 23.25 -13.68 5.99
N GLU A 267 24.28 -14.26 6.60
CA GLU A 267 25.18 -15.21 5.95
C GLU A 267 24.54 -16.59 6.01
N VAL A 268 23.76 -16.93 4.98
CA VAL A 268 22.89 -18.12 4.92
C VAL A 268 23.64 -19.41 5.29
N ASP A 269 24.88 -19.55 4.84
CA ASP A 269 25.69 -20.75 5.09
C ASP A 269 26.22 -20.84 6.52
N ALA A 270 26.28 -19.72 7.24
CA ALA A 270 26.64 -19.66 8.65
C ALA A 270 25.45 -19.84 9.60
N ILE A 271 24.21 -19.79 9.08
CA ILE A 271 23.00 -20.01 9.89
C ILE A 271 22.88 -21.51 10.25
N PRO A 272 22.82 -21.86 11.55
CA PRO A 272 22.58 -23.23 11.99
C PRO A 272 21.26 -23.82 11.44
N ASP A 273 21.13 -25.13 11.52
CA ASP A 273 19.85 -25.78 11.26
C ASP A 273 18.96 -25.72 12.51
N SER A 274 17.64 -25.54 12.30
CA SER A 274 16.66 -25.58 13.39
C SER A 274 16.65 -26.96 14.03
N THR A 275 16.72 -27.00 15.35
CA THR A 275 16.56 -28.21 16.16
C THR A 275 15.10 -28.44 16.58
N LEU A 276 14.23 -27.45 16.38
CA LEU A 276 12.80 -27.55 16.66
C LEU A 276 12.00 -27.87 15.41
N GLU A 277 10.96 -28.70 15.60
CA GLU A 277 9.84 -28.78 14.66
C GLU A 277 9.02 -27.49 14.77
N LEU A 278 8.80 -26.83 13.64
CA LEU A 278 8.10 -25.55 13.56
C LEU A 278 7.12 -25.61 12.39
N GLU A 279 5.87 -25.29 12.64
CA GLU A 279 4.82 -25.31 11.63
C GLU A 279 4.30 -23.89 11.38
N PRO A 280 4.10 -23.48 10.12
CA PRO A 280 3.52 -22.19 9.80
C PRO A 280 1.99 -22.24 9.92
N TRP A 281 1.42 -21.32 10.70
CA TRP A 281 -0.02 -21.16 10.88
C TRP A 281 -0.49 -19.80 10.34
N PRO A 282 -1.62 -19.72 9.61
CA PRO A 282 -2.17 -18.44 9.19
C PRO A 282 -2.54 -17.57 10.39
N VAL A 283 -2.30 -16.26 10.30
CA VAL A 283 -2.67 -15.29 11.35
C VAL A 283 -4.18 -15.33 11.62
N GLN A 284 -4.54 -15.54 12.89
CA GLN A 284 -5.91 -15.54 13.38
C GLN A 284 -6.20 -14.29 14.22
N GLU A 285 -7.48 -13.97 14.40
CA GLU A 285 -7.91 -12.81 15.20
C GLU A 285 -7.40 -12.87 16.66
N HIS A 286 -7.29 -14.07 17.23
CA HIS A 286 -6.79 -14.24 18.60
C HIS A 286 -5.28 -14.00 18.73
N ASP A 287 -4.54 -13.90 17.63
CA ASP A 287 -3.11 -13.62 17.63
C ASP A 287 -2.79 -12.12 17.68
N MET A 288 -3.78 -11.26 17.41
CA MET A 288 -3.57 -9.82 17.26
C MET A 288 -2.94 -9.15 18.48
N GLY A 289 -3.31 -9.56 19.70
CA GLY A 289 -2.71 -9.02 20.92
C GLY A 289 -1.22 -9.30 21.01
N TRP A 290 -0.81 -10.53 20.72
CA TRP A 290 0.60 -10.93 20.73
C TRP A 290 1.40 -10.28 19.61
N LEU A 291 0.81 -10.17 18.40
CA LEU A 291 1.44 -9.46 17.29
C LEU A 291 1.74 -8.00 17.61
N LEU A 292 0.78 -7.30 18.24
CA LEU A 292 0.97 -5.92 18.69
C LEU A 292 2.05 -5.80 19.78
N GLU A 293 2.13 -6.77 20.69
CA GLU A 293 3.21 -6.82 21.70
C GLU A 293 4.57 -7.02 21.04
N CYS A 294 4.69 -7.93 20.05
CA CYS A 294 5.95 -8.14 19.34
C CYS A 294 6.36 -6.92 18.48
N ASP A 295 5.42 -6.23 17.84
CA ASP A 295 5.70 -5.00 17.08
C ASP A 295 6.12 -3.86 18.01
N GLU A 296 5.47 -3.71 19.16
CA GLU A 296 5.91 -2.77 20.20
C GLU A 296 7.32 -3.10 20.69
N LEU A 297 7.60 -4.37 21.00
CA LEU A 297 8.93 -4.81 21.43
C LEU A 297 10.00 -4.48 20.39
N GLU A 298 9.72 -4.77 19.11
CA GLU A 298 10.64 -4.55 18.02
C GLU A 298 10.94 -3.06 17.80
N TRP A 299 9.92 -2.21 17.82
CA TRP A 299 10.05 -0.83 17.34
C TRP A 299 10.11 0.24 18.44
N GLN A 300 9.93 -0.11 19.72
CA GLN A 300 9.91 0.88 20.82
C GLN A 300 11.14 1.80 20.90
N ASN A 301 12.32 1.33 20.44
CA ASN A 301 13.58 2.08 20.46
C ASN A 301 14.01 2.61 19.09
N VAL A 302 13.12 2.56 18.09
CA VAL A 302 13.41 2.97 16.72
C VAL A 302 12.66 4.25 16.40
N ASP A 303 13.40 5.32 16.09
CA ASP A 303 12.82 6.58 15.65
C ASP A 303 12.27 6.47 14.22
N PHE A 304 11.27 7.30 13.91
CA PHE A 304 10.46 7.25 12.68
C PHE A 304 9.71 5.94 12.44
N SER A 305 9.64 5.07 13.45
CA SER A 305 8.70 3.95 13.44
C SER A 305 7.30 4.41 13.87
N TRP A 306 6.28 3.74 13.36
CA TRP A 306 4.90 3.88 13.84
C TRP A 306 4.27 2.50 14.01
N PRO A 307 3.47 2.30 15.08
CA PRO A 307 2.88 1.01 15.37
C PRO A 307 1.85 0.62 14.32
N ARG A 308 1.79 -0.67 14.02
CA ARG A 308 0.68 -1.26 13.26
C ARG A 308 -0.62 -1.21 14.07
N THR A 309 -1.75 -1.30 13.38
CA THR A 309 -3.05 -1.37 14.04
C THR A 309 -3.45 -2.80 14.36
N GLY A 310 -4.48 -2.96 15.19
CA GLY A 310 -5.07 -4.28 15.51
C GLY A 310 -5.89 -4.90 14.37
N ARG A 311 -5.87 -4.33 13.15
CA ARG A 311 -6.61 -4.88 12.01
C ARG A 311 -5.81 -5.99 11.34
N ARG A 312 -6.37 -7.20 11.32
CA ARG A 312 -5.72 -8.40 10.76
C ARG A 312 -5.24 -8.22 9.31
N GLU A 313 -5.89 -7.40 8.51
CA GLU A 313 -5.53 -7.13 7.11
C GLU A 313 -4.12 -6.54 6.96
N GLU A 314 -3.68 -5.70 7.90
CA GLU A 314 -2.33 -5.12 7.93
C GLU A 314 -1.24 -6.17 8.17
N TRP A 315 -1.61 -7.28 8.80
CA TRP A 315 -0.72 -8.39 9.16
C TRP A 315 -0.78 -9.52 8.15
N THR A 316 -1.69 -9.46 7.19
CA THR A 316 -1.92 -10.55 6.22
C THR A 316 -1.74 -10.11 4.78
N THR A 317 -1.61 -8.81 4.52
CA THR A 317 -1.31 -8.28 3.18
C THR A 317 0.21 -8.30 2.96
N PRO A 318 0.73 -8.94 1.88
CA PRO A 318 0.08 -9.18 0.59
C PRO A 318 -0.57 -10.57 0.38
N GLY A 319 -0.73 -11.43 1.40
CA GLY A 319 -1.46 -12.71 1.30
C GLY A 319 -0.94 -13.82 2.23
N VAL A 320 -1.12 -15.09 1.80
CA VAL A 320 -0.80 -16.38 2.50
C VAL A 320 0.64 -16.56 3.03
N ASN A 321 1.51 -15.58 2.83
CA ASN A 321 2.91 -15.61 3.24
C ASN A 321 3.18 -14.86 4.57
N ALA A 322 2.11 -14.41 5.23
CA ALA A 322 2.14 -13.93 6.60
C ALA A 322 1.67 -15.04 7.55
N VAL A 323 2.60 -15.61 8.32
CA VAL A 323 2.35 -16.79 9.14
C VAL A 323 2.96 -16.65 10.53
N ILE A 324 2.39 -17.35 11.49
CA ILE A 324 2.94 -17.53 12.83
C ILE A 324 3.50 -18.95 12.91
N TRP A 325 4.80 -19.04 13.12
CA TRP A 325 5.49 -20.31 13.38
C TRP A 325 5.15 -20.78 14.78
N ARG A 326 4.76 -22.05 14.90
CA ARG A 326 4.42 -22.68 16.18
C ARG A 326 5.18 -23.98 16.38
N THR A 327 5.52 -24.27 17.62
CA THR A 327 5.99 -25.59 18.06
C THR A 327 4.82 -26.59 18.09
N PRO A 328 5.07 -27.92 18.17
CA PRO A 328 4.00 -28.93 18.17
C PRO A 328 3.01 -28.82 19.34
N ASP A 329 3.41 -28.19 20.45
CA ASP A 329 2.54 -27.90 21.60
C ASP A 329 1.68 -26.64 21.44
N GLY A 330 1.80 -25.94 20.30
CA GLY A 330 1.02 -24.75 19.94
C GLY A 330 1.65 -23.42 20.38
N THR A 331 2.82 -23.45 21.03
CA THR A 331 3.53 -22.23 21.45
C THR A 331 3.95 -21.42 20.23
N ARG A 332 3.68 -20.10 20.25
CA ARG A 332 4.07 -19.18 19.19
C ARG A 332 5.57 -18.92 19.28
N ALA A 333 6.27 -19.10 18.16
CA ALA A 333 7.71 -18.93 18.07
C ALA A 333 8.09 -17.58 17.43
N ALA A 334 7.57 -17.31 16.24
CA ALA A 334 7.75 -16.03 15.56
C ALA A 334 6.68 -15.82 14.50
N TYR A 335 6.36 -14.56 14.21
CA TYR A 335 5.62 -14.14 13.03
C TYR A 335 6.61 -13.85 11.89
N THR A 336 6.26 -14.25 10.67
CA THR A 336 7.02 -13.87 9.46
C THR A 336 6.09 -13.40 8.36
N MET A 337 6.48 -12.34 7.65
CA MET A 337 5.81 -11.86 6.43
C MET A 337 6.74 -11.96 5.22
N LYS A 338 6.22 -12.44 4.08
CA LYS A 338 6.95 -12.46 2.80
C LYS A 338 6.05 -12.05 1.64
N ARG A 339 6.62 -11.48 0.58
CA ARG A 339 5.92 -11.27 -0.71
C ARG A 339 5.79 -12.57 -1.52
N SER A 340 4.75 -12.67 -2.36
CA SER A 340 4.54 -13.81 -3.27
C SER A 340 5.69 -13.96 -4.27
N GLY A 341 5.91 -15.18 -4.76
CA GLY A 341 6.94 -15.48 -5.77
C GLY A 341 8.35 -15.73 -5.25
N GLN A 342 8.59 -15.62 -3.94
CA GLN A 342 9.87 -15.98 -3.33
C GLN A 342 9.87 -17.44 -2.82
N SER A 343 10.58 -18.33 -3.51
CA SER A 343 10.77 -19.75 -3.13
C SER A 343 12.20 -20.21 -3.39
N GLY A 344 12.77 -21.04 -2.51
CA GLY A 344 14.14 -21.55 -2.58
C GLY A 344 14.96 -21.24 -1.32
N THR A 345 16.29 -21.35 -1.39
CA THR A 345 17.21 -20.81 -0.37
C THR A 345 17.57 -19.35 -0.72
N GLY A 346 17.76 -18.49 0.29
CA GLY A 346 18.24 -17.11 0.07
C GLY A 346 17.19 -16.09 -0.36
N PHE A 347 15.99 -16.11 0.22
CA PHE A 347 14.93 -15.12 -0.04
C PHE A 347 14.86 -14.05 1.05
N ARG A 348 14.25 -12.90 0.73
CA ARG A 348 14.02 -11.79 1.67
C ARG A 348 12.78 -12.07 2.50
N ILE A 349 12.86 -11.83 3.80
CA ILE A 349 11.69 -11.81 4.69
C ILE A 349 11.36 -10.35 4.97
N ASP A 350 10.12 -9.96 4.71
CA ASP A 350 9.69 -8.56 4.86
C ASP A 350 9.35 -8.19 6.32
N MET A 351 9.24 -9.17 7.21
CA MET A 351 9.12 -8.94 8.66
C MET A 351 9.40 -10.23 9.44
N ILE A 352 10.14 -10.16 10.56
CA ILE A 352 10.27 -11.23 11.55
C ILE A 352 9.97 -10.63 12.94
N LEU A 353 8.95 -11.12 13.63
CA LEU A 353 8.59 -10.62 14.97
C LEU A 353 8.47 -11.77 15.96
N GLY A 354 8.81 -11.51 17.21
CA GLY A 354 8.63 -12.44 18.31
C GLY A 354 9.05 -11.82 19.62
N ASP A 355 8.93 -12.59 20.69
CA ASP A 355 9.16 -12.18 22.07
C ASP A 355 10.10 -13.13 22.83
N ASP A 356 10.43 -14.29 22.26
CA ASP A 356 11.39 -15.26 22.82
C ASP A 356 12.61 -15.41 21.91
N VAL A 357 13.79 -15.12 22.46
CA VAL A 357 15.05 -15.10 21.72
C VAL A 357 15.36 -16.45 21.06
N GLU A 358 15.18 -17.55 21.78
CA GLU A 358 15.56 -18.86 21.29
C GLU A 358 14.54 -19.37 20.27
N LEU A 359 13.24 -19.16 20.50
CA LEU A 359 12.22 -19.55 19.53
C LEU A 359 12.34 -18.77 18.21
N VAL A 360 12.62 -17.46 18.27
CA VAL A 360 12.83 -16.65 17.06
C VAL A 360 14.08 -17.10 16.31
N ARG A 361 15.17 -17.44 17.02
CA ARG A 361 16.37 -18.04 16.39
C ARG A 361 16.04 -19.32 15.64
N GLN A 362 15.25 -20.21 16.23
CA GLN A 362 14.85 -21.46 15.57
C GLN A 362 14.04 -21.20 14.29
N VAL A 363 13.20 -20.16 14.27
CA VAL A 363 12.51 -19.73 13.05
C VAL A 363 13.51 -19.22 12.01
N ILE A 364 14.49 -18.39 12.39
CA ILE A 364 15.57 -17.94 11.47
C ILE A 364 16.36 -19.13 10.94
N TYR A 365 16.71 -20.11 11.79
CA TYR A 365 17.45 -21.31 11.41
C TYR A 365 16.68 -22.18 10.42
N LYS A 366 15.35 -22.25 10.59
CA LYS A 366 14.47 -22.94 9.65
C LYS A 366 14.32 -22.20 8.33
N GLN A 367 14.17 -20.87 8.38
CA GLN A 367 13.86 -20.06 7.21
C GLN A 367 15.08 -19.69 6.38
N LYS A 368 16.25 -19.58 7.03
CA LYS A 368 17.52 -19.10 6.47
C LYS A 368 17.34 -17.90 5.52
N PRO A 369 16.79 -16.77 6.02
CA PRO A 369 16.57 -15.58 5.18
C PRO A 369 17.89 -15.03 4.66
N LEU A 370 17.86 -14.35 3.52
CA LEU A 370 19.01 -13.55 3.02
C LEU A 370 19.02 -12.15 3.64
N GLU A 371 17.83 -11.59 3.82
CA GLU A 371 17.64 -10.20 4.23
C GLU A 371 16.32 -10.02 4.99
N SER A 372 16.29 -9.05 5.90
CA SER A 372 15.08 -8.54 6.55
C SER A 372 15.20 -7.04 6.90
N PRO A 373 14.09 -6.30 7.06
CA PRO A 373 14.12 -4.86 7.30
C PRO A 373 14.24 -4.48 8.79
N HIS A 374 15.04 -5.21 9.58
CA HIS A 374 15.20 -4.93 11.01
C HIS A 374 16.26 -3.86 11.28
N HIS A 375 15.90 -2.89 12.12
CA HIS A 375 16.76 -1.78 12.54
C HIS A 375 17.80 -2.23 13.57
N PRO A 376 19.02 -1.65 13.59
CA PRO A 376 20.03 -1.98 14.59
C PRO A 376 19.56 -1.84 16.04
N ALA A 377 18.74 -0.83 16.35
CA ALA A 377 18.14 -0.64 17.68
C ALA A 377 16.87 -1.46 17.94
N GLY A 378 16.40 -2.24 16.96
CA GLY A 378 15.23 -3.10 17.11
C GLY A 378 15.52 -4.32 17.97
N TRP A 379 14.48 -4.86 18.62
CA TRP A 379 14.62 -5.98 19.56
C TRP A 379 15.27 -7.22 18.92
N LEU A 380 14.91 -7.56 17.70
CA LEU A 380 15.50 -8.69 16.97
C LEU A 380 17.01 -8.52 16.82
N THR A 381 17.47 -7.34 16.41
CA THR A 381 18.91 -7.12 16.23
C THR A 381 19.65 -7.12 17.57
N GLN A 382 19.05 -6.54 18.61
CA GLN A 382 19.69 -6.40 19.92
C GLN A 382 19.76 -7.72 20.70
N ASN A 383 18.82 -8.65 20.47
CA ASN A 383 18.66 -9.83 21.33
C ASN A 383 18.79 -11.17 20.58
N VAL A 384 18.39 -11.22 19.30
CA VAL A 384 18.28 -12.47 18.53
C VAL A 384 19.48 -12.65 17.61
N LEU A 385 19.87 -11.60 16.88
CA LEU A 385 20.90 -11.62 15.85
C LEU A 385 22.26 -12.05 16.43
N ASP A 386 22.92 -12.99 15.75
CA ASP A 386 24.29 -13.39 16.08
C ASP A 386 25.26 -12.82 15.03
N PRO A 387 26.35 -12.14 15.45
CA PRO A 387 27.36 -11.60 14.54
C PRO A 387 28.01 -12.64 13.61
N VAL A 388 27.96 -13.94 13.94
CA VAL A 388 28.49 -15.01 13.09
C VAL A 388 27.70 -15.14 11.79
N TRP A 389 26.38 -14.95 11.84
CA TRP A 389 25.49 -15.19 10.70
C TRP A 389 24.61 -14.01 10.33
N GLY A 390 24.72 -12.86 10.99
CA GLY A 390 23.93 -11.69 10.62
C GLY A 390 24.52 -10.36 11.05
N VAL A 391 24.29 -9.34 10.22
CA VAL A 391 24.71 -7.95 10.45
C VAL A 391 23.57 -7.03 10.06
N SER A 392 23.23 -6.11 10.96
CA SER A 392 22.24 -5.06 10.72
C SER A 392 22.91 -3.71 10.53
N GLY A 393 22.36 -2.91 9.63
CA GLY A 393 22.78 -1.53 9.40
C GLY A 393 21.60 -0.66 9.02
N VAL A 394 21.78 0.64 9.19
CA VAL A 394 20.86 1.67 8.72
C VAL A 394 21.63 2.63 7.83
N GLN A 395 21.02 3.05 6.73
CA GLN A 395 21.57 4.07 5.85
C GLN A 395 20.50 5.10 5.57
N PHE A 396 20.87 6.38 5.68
CA PHE A 396 20.04 7.44 5.14
C PHE A 396 19.86 7.21 3.64
N GLU A 397 18.62 7.28 3.19
CA GLU A 397 18.31 7.22 1.78
C GLU A 397 17.79 8.59 1.36
N THR A 398 18.43 9.20 0.36
CA THR A 398 18.07 10.55 -0.10
C THR A 398 16.57 10.75 -0.35
N PRO A 399 15.80 9.75 -0.83
CA PRO A 399 14.35 9.87 -0.98
C PRO A 399 13.55 9.98 0.33
N ALA A 400 14.06 9.48 1.45
CA ALA A 400 13.37 9.43 2.73
C ALA A 400 13.47 10.77 3.46
N MET A 401 12.43 11.59 3.32
CA MET A 401 12.47 12.99 3.75
C MET A 401 11.34 13.37 4.70
N ALA A 402 11.64 14.30 5.60
CA ALA A 402 10.65 14.89 6.49
C ALA A 402 10.76 16.42 6.51
N ILE A 403 9.65 17.06 6.81
CA ILE A 403 9.54 18.49 7.09
C ILE A 403 8.87 18.67 8.45
N GLU A 404 9.37 19.64 9.18
CA GLU A 404 8.80 20.07 10.44
C GLU A 404 7.56 20.94 10.21
N LEU A 405 6.47 20.65 10.94
CA LEU A 405 5.25 21.45 10.98
C LEU A 405 5.08 22.18 12.33
N THR A 406 5.74 21.69 13.37
CA THR A 406 5.89 22.30 14.70
C THR A 406 7.37 22.55 14.98
N GLU A 407 7.79 23.82 15.11
CA GLU A 407 9.19 24.23 15.26
C GLU A 407 9.94 23.49 16.39
N GLY A 408 11.15 22.99 16.10
CA GLY A 408 12.12 22.43 17.07
C GLY A 408 11.98 20.94 17.41
N VAL A 409 11.07 20.19 16.80
CA VAL A 409 10.96 18.73 16.85
C VAL A 409 12.14 18.04 16.14
N LEU A 410 12.40 18.39 14.88
CA LEU A 410 13.47 17.78 14.08
C LEU A 410 14.87 18.25 14.48
N ASP A 411 15.00 19.47 15.00
CA ASP A 411 16.28 19.98 15.52
C ASP A 411 16.72 19.23 16.77
N ARG A 412 15.78 18.93 17.70
CA ARG A 412 16.07 18.08 18.86
C ARG A 412 16.55 16.70 18.43
N TYR A 413 15.92 16.13 17.41
CA TYR A 413 16.32 14.84 16.87
C TYR A 413 17.71 14.87 16.22
N GLN A 414 18.02 15.88 15.41
CA GLN A 414 19.34 16.02 14.79
C GLN A 414 20.45 16.15 15.85
N ASN A 415 20.22 16.94 16.90
CA ASN A 415 21.19 17.08 17.98
C ASN A 415 21.45 15.75 18.70
N ALA A 416 20.42 14.92 18.91
CA ALA A 416 20.57 13.61 19.52
C ALA A 416 21.38 12.63 18.65
N LEU A 417 21.23 12.70 17.32
CA LEU A 417 22.08 11.93 16.40
C LEU A 417 23.55 12.34 16.52
N ASP A 418 23.82 13.65 16.54
CA ASP A 418 25.17 14.19 16.50
C ASP A 418 25.94 14.01 17.84
N GLN A 419 25.24 14.04 18.97
CA GLN A 419 25.86 14.13 20.30
C GLN A 419 25.74 12.85 21.14
N ASP A 420 24.67 12.06 20.97
CA ASP A 420 24.36 10.93 21.88
C ASP A 420 24.67 9.56 21.26
N GLY A 421 25.24 9.51 20.06
CA GLY A 421 25.52 8.26 19.34
C GLY A 421 24.24 7.49 18.96
N ARG A 422 23.11 8.19 18.89
CA ARG A 422 21.80 7.65 18.52
C ARG A 422 21.85 7.17 17.06
N GLN A 423 21.25 6.02 16.78
CA GLN A 423 21.22 5.47 15.43
C GLN A 423 20.23 6.29 14.56
N PRO A 424 20.55 6.50 13.26
CA PRO A 424 19.62 7.08 12.30
C PRO A 424 18.26 6.40 12.32
N ALA A 425 17.20 7.19 12.25
CA ALA A 425 15.84 6.68 12.15
C ALA A 425 15.63 5.81 10.90
N SER A 426 14.66 4.92 10.99
CA SER A 426 14.26 4.06 9.88
C SER A 426 12.75 3.95 9.78
N SER A 427 12.25 3.94 8.55
CA SER A 427 10.85 3.68 8.21
C SER A 427 10.68 2.35 7.49
#